data_AF-A0A849L3Z5-F1
#
_entry.id   AF-A0A849L3Z5-F1
#
_cell.length_a   1.000
_cell.length_b   1.000
_cell.length_c   1.000
_cell.angle_alpha   90.00
_cell.angle_beta   90.00
_cell.angle_gamma   90.00
#
_symmetry.space_group_name_H-M   'P 1'
#
loop_
_entity.id
_entity.type
_entity.pdbx_description
1 polymer ?
#
loop_
_entity_poly.entity_id
_entity_poly.type
_entity_poly.pdbx_seq_one_letter_code
_entity_poly.pdbx_strand_id
1 'polypeptide(L)' 'MKRGYCPKCLEDLGVLNSPKHLRVLEAQGKFPRRIGPLMWDADEVDDWFEQITGSRPRRPSSDH' A
#
# COMPACT_ATOMS: atom_id res chain seq x y z
N MET A 1 -12.77 5.26 11.86
CA MET A 1 -12.88 4.79 10.46
C MET A 1 -11.52 4.25 10.06
N LYS A 2 -11.41 2.96 9.69
CA LYS A 2 -10.14 2.42 9.19
C LYS A 2 -9.89 3.02 7.80
N ARG A 3 -8.74 3.69 7.65
CA ARG A 3 -8.31 4.28 6.38
C ARG A 3 -7.63 3.20 5.56
N GLY A 4 -7.80 3.24 4.24
CA GLY A 4 -7.20 2.25 3.37
C GLY A 4 -6.70 2.82 2.07
N TYR A 5 -5.69 2.17 1.51
CA TYR A 5 -5.17 2.49 0.18
C TYR A 5 -5.96 1.77 -0.89
N CYS A 6 -6.30 2.51 -1.93
CA CYS A 6 -6.80 1.97 -3.19
C CYS A 6 -5.62 1.50 -4.07
N PRO A 7 -5.84 0.66 -5.10
CA PRO A 7 -4.76 0.20 -5.97
C PRO A 7 -4.03 1.36 -6.64
N LYS A 8 -4.79 2.34 -7.13
CA LYS A 8 -4.29 3.58 -7.74
C LYS A 8 -3.43 4.39 -6.76
N CYS A 9 -3.81 4.41 -5.49
CA CYS A 9 -3.12 5.12 -4.42
C CYS A 9 -1.75 4.48 -4.14
N LEU A 10 -1.65 3.15 -4.20
CA LEU A 10 -0.39 2.43 -4.07
C LEU A 10 0.52 2.63 -5.30
N GLU A 11 -0.06 2.73 -6.49
CA GLU A 11 0.69 3.09 -7.70
C GLU A 11 1.28 4.50 -7.58
N ASP A 12 0.48 5.49 -7.13
CA ASP A 12 0.91 6.89 -6.95
C ASP A 12 2.00 7.04 -5.89
N LEU A 13 1.96 6.21 -4.85
CA LEU A 13 3.00 6.15 -3.82
C LEU A 13 4.35 5.60 -4.32
N GLY A 14 4.42 5.06 -5.55
CA GLY A 14 5.62 4.41 -6.06
C GLY A 14 5.95 3.09 -5.35
N VAL A 15 5.08 2.62 -4.45
CA VAL A 15 5.11 1.31 -3.78
C VAL A 15 5.17 0.20 -4.83
N LEU A 16 4.50 0.42 -5.96
CA LEU A 16 4.33 -0.57 -7.02
C LEU A 16 4.65 0.04 -8.37
N ASN A 17 5.89 -0.15 -8.82
CA ASN A 17 6.25 0.09 -10.22
C ASN A 17 5.40 -0.75 -11.21
N SER A 18 4.69 -1.78 -10.74
CA SER A 18 3.76 -2.55 -11.56
C SER A 18 2.75 -3.36 -10.72
N PRO A 19 1.48 -3.50 -11.15
CA PRO A 19 0.48 -4.35 -10.50
C PRO A 19 0.87 -5.84 -10.44
N LYS A 20 1.81 -6.30 -11.28
CA LYS A 20 2.39 -7.65 -11.17
C LYS A 20 3.24 -7.80 -9.91
N HIS A 21 3.99 -6.77 -9.53
CA HIS A 21 4.86 -6.81 -8.36
C HIS A 21 4.03 -6.91 -7.07
N LEU A 22 2.90 -6.20 -7.01
CA LEU A 22 1.94 -6.29 -5.90
C LEU A 22 1.48 -7.74 -5.68
N ARG A 23 1.01 -8.40 -6.75
CA ARG A 23 0.53 -9.78 -6.66
C ARG A 23 1.61 -10.75 -6.17
N VAL A 24 2.85 -10.52 -6.57
CA VAL A 24 3.99 -11.32 -6.12
C VAL A 24 4.25 -11.11 -4.62
N LEU A 25 4.23 -9.87 -4.14
CA LEU A 25 4.42 -9.57 -2.73
C LEU A 25 3.26 -10.10 -1.86
N GLU A 26 2.01 -9.97 -2.34
CA GLU A 26 0.83 -10.56 -1.71
C GLU A 26 0.94 -12.09 -1.64
N ALA A 27 1.35 -12.76 -2.73
CA ALA A 27 1.52 -14.21 -2.77
C ALA A 27 2.66 -14.71 -1.86
N GLN A 28 3.70 -13.89 -1.66
CA GLN A 28 4.81 -14.19 -0.74
C GLN A 28 4.47 -13.86 0.72
N GLY A 29 3.32 -13.24 1.01
CA GLY A 29 3.00 -12.73 2.34
C GLY A 29 3.90 -11.58 2.80
N LYS A 30 4.55 -10.90 1.84
CA LYS A 30 5.47 -9.77 2.07
C LYS A 30 4.79 -8.41 1.89
N PHE A 31 3.49 -8.38 1.59
CA PHE A 31 2.69 -7.17 1.52
C PHE A 31 1.54 -7.26 2.53
N PRO A 32 1.07 -6.12 3.07
CA PRO A 32 -0.12 -6.06 3.90
C PRO A 32 -1.31 -6.79 3.28
N ARG A 33 -2.15 -7.36 4.13
CA ARG A 33 -3.36 -8.04 3.65
C ARG A 33 -4.41 -7.02 3.24
N ARG A 34 -5.25 -7.44 2.31
CA ARG A 34 -6.42 -6.67 1.93
C ARG A 34 -7.43 -6.65 3.07
N ILE A 35 -7.94 -5.47 3.39
CA ILE A 35 -9.10 -5.27 4.27
C ILE A 35 -10.41 -5.20 3.47
N GLY A 36 -10.34 -5.15 2.13
CA GLY A 36 -11.49 -5.18 1.22
C GLY A 36 -11.11 -5.55 -0.22
N PRO A 37 -12.09 -5.66 -1.14
CA PRO A 37 -11.89 -6.18 -2.50
C PRO A 37 -10.73 -5.52 -3.27
N LEU A 38 -10.49 -4.23 -3.03
CA LEU A 38 -9.42 -3.42 -3.61
C LEU A 38 -8.87 -2.42 -2.57
N MET A 39 -8.77 -2.84 -1.31
CA MET A 39 -8.38 -1.94 -0.24
C MET A 39 -7.41 -2.61 0.72
N TRP A 40 -6.31 -1.92 1.01
CA TRP A 40 -5.31 -2.33 2.00
C TRP A 40 -5.38 -1.41 3.20
N ASP A 41 -5.05 -1.93 4.38
CA ASP A 41 -4.97 -1.09 5.58
C ASP A 41 -3.86 -0.04 5.40
N ALA A 42 -4.20 1.23 5.64
CA ALA A 42 -3.26 2.31 5.39
C ALA A 42 -2.09 2.30 6.38
N ASP A 43 -2.33 1.90 7.63
CA ASP A 43 -1.28 1.85 8.63
C ASP A 43 -0.32 0.69 8.33
N GLU A 44 -0.83 -0.50 7.98
CA GLU A 44 0.04 -1.62 7.59
C GLU A 44 0.87 -1.33 6.33
N VAL A 45 0.32 -0.60 5.35
CA VAL A 45 1.06 -0.20 4.13
C VAL A 45 2.12 0.85 4.46
N ASP A 46 1.81 1.83 5.30
CA ASP A 46 2.77 2.84 5.72
C ASP A 46 3.95 2.22 6.47
N ASP A 47 3.66 1.34 7.44
CA ASP A 47 4.67 0.59 8.21
C ASP A 47 5.51 -0.29 7.29
N TRP A 48 4.87 -1.00 6.36
CA TRP A 48 5.58 -1.79 5.37
C TRP A 48 6.50 -0.92 4.51
N PHE A 49 6.00 0.21 3.99
CA PHE A 49 6.76 1.09 3.12
C PHE A 49 7.93 1.75 3.85
N GLU A 50 7.75 2.13 5.11
CA GLU A 50 8.82 2.64 5.97
C GLU A 50 9.90 1.57 6.20
N GLN A 51 9.52 0.30 6.41
CA GLN A 51 10.48 -0.80 6.60
C GLN A 51 11.36 -1.05 5.36
N ILE A 52 10.80 -0.99 4.15
CA ILE A 52 11.56 -1.23 2.91
C ILE A 52 12.31 0.00 2.39
N THR A 53 11.78 1.21 2.58
CA THR A 53 12.39 2.44 2.01
C THR A 53 13.12 3.29 3.05
N GLY A 54 12.95 3.02 4.34
CA GLY A 54 13.42 3.88 5.43
C GLY A 54 12.71 5.24 5.49
N SER A 55 11.64 5.42 4.70
CA SER A 55 10.90 6.67 4.57
C SER A 55 9.41 6.38 4.67
N ARG A 56 8.67 7.20 5.42
CA ARG A 56 7.21 7.11 5.43
C ARG A 56 6.66 7.65 4.11
N PRO A 57 5.68 6.98 3.48
CA PRO A 57 5.17 7.47 2.21
C PRO A 57 4.55 8.86 2.39
N ARG A 58 4.81 9.78 1.46
CA ARG A 58 4.09 11.06 1.41
C ARG A 58 2.66 10.73 1.03
N ARG A 59 1.82 10.58 2.06
CA ARG A 59 0.40 10.29 1.91
C ARG A 59 -0.17 11.29 0.89
N PRO A 60 -0.74 10.84 -0.24
CA PRO A 60 -1.55 11.74 -1.04
C PRO A 60 -2.64 12.24 -0.10
N SER A 61 -2.74 13.55 0.06
CA SER A 61 -3.83 14.19 0.77
C SER A 61 -5.11 13.91 -0.02
N SER A 62 -5.65 12.69 0.09
CA SER A 62 -7.04 12.42 -0.27
C SER A 62 -7.89 13.02 0.85
N ASP A 63 -7.90 14.36 0.87
CA ASP A 63 -9.01 15.15 1.36
C ASP A 63 -10.13 14.96 0.33
N HIS A 64 -11.16 14.24 0.72
CA HIS A 64 -12.43 14.15 0.00
C HIS A 64 -13.51 14.66 0.93
#